data_AF-A0A1W6B141-F1
#
_entry.id   AF-A0A1W6B141-F1
#
_cell.length_a   1.000
_cell.length_b   1.000
_cell.length_c   1.000
_cell.angle_alpha   90.00
_cell.angle_beta   90.00
_cell.angle_gamma   90.00
#
_symmetry.space_group_name_H-M   'P 1'
#
loop_
_entity.id
_entity.type
_entity.pdbx_description
1 polymer ?
#
loop_
_entity_poly.entity_id
_entity_poly.type
_entity_poly.pdbx_seq_one_letter_code
_entity_poly.pdbx_strand_id
1 'polypeptide(L)' 'MQRVQLNHITFDIGFDNGLYFAHATSGPSSTGKSIEELSSSLSELTGIKKEDLSAHISDILSS' A
#
# COMPACT_ATOMS: atom_id res chain seq x y z
N MET A 1 10.30 5.83 -0.91
CA MET A 1 9.74 4.53 -1.33
C MET A 1 10.20 3.49 -0.33
N GLN A 2 9.28 2.65 0.14
CA GLN A 2 9.51 1.62 1.13
C GLN A 2 8.94 0.29 0.64
N ARG A 3 9.74 -0.77 0.81
CA ARG A 3 9.37 -2.10 0.34
C ARG A 3 8.76 -2.90 1.48
N VAL A 4 7.55 -3.40 1.27
CA VAL A 4 6.83 -4.23 2.24
C VAL A 4 6.24 -5.48 1.61
N GLN A 5 6.18 -6.56 2.38
CA GLN A 5 5.58 -7.81 1.94
C GLN A 5 4.20 -7.97 2.58
N LEU A 6 3.16 -7.99 1.75
CA LEU A 6 1.77 -8.14 2.13
C LEU A 6 1.22 -9.42 1.49
N ASN A 7 0.82 -10.38 2.31
CA ASN A 7 0.27 -11.67 1.88
C ASN A 7 1.09 -12.36 0.76
N HIS A 8 2.40 -12.54 0.99
CA HIS A 8 3.36 -13.11 0.03
C HIS A 8 3.60 -12.31 -1.26
N ILE A 9 3.02 -11.13 -1.40
CA ILE A 9 3.27 -10.20 -2.50
C ILE A 9 4.13 -9.06 -1.97
N THR A 10 5.24 -8.76 -2.64
CA THR A 10 6.08 -7.61 -2.28
C THR A 10 5.56 -6.37 -2.99
N PHE A 11 5.34 -5.30 -2.23
CA PHE A 11 4.90 -3.99 -2.70
C PHE A 11 5.96 -2.94 -2.38
N ASP A 12 6.29 -2.11 -3.37
CA ASP A 12 7.01 -0.86 -3.19
C ASP A 12 5.99 0.25 -2.97
N ILE A 13 5.83 0.67 -1.71
CA ILE A 13 4.88 1.70 -1.29
C ILE A 13 5.59 3.04 -1.18
N GLY A 14 4.95 4.11 -1.62
CA GLY A 14 5.51 5.45 -1.50
C GLY A 14 4.47 6.53 -1.71
N PHE A 15 4.95 7.76 -1.59
CA PHE A 15 4.21 8.97 -1.89
C PHE A 15 5.01 9.81 -2.86
N ASP A 16 4.43 10.11 -4.02
CA ASP A 16 5.04 10.91 -5.07
C ASP A 16 4.01 11.86 -5.68
N ASN A 17 4.38 13.13 -5.89
CA ASN A 17 3.53 14.14 -6.51
C ASN A 17 2.10 14.26 -5.91
N GLY A 18 1.92 14.04 -4.61
CA GLY A 18 0.60 14.11 -3.99
C GLY A 18 -0.21 12.81 -4.05
N LEU A 19 0.37 11.72 -4.57
CA LEU A 19 -0.29 10.44 -4.77
C LEU A 19 0.44 9.34 -3.99
N TYR A 20 -0.32 8.55 -3.25
CA TYR A 20 0.16 7.32 -2.63
C TYR A 20 0.11 6.19 -3.67
N PHE A 21 1.17 5.40 -3.75
CA PHE A 21 1.22 4.25 -4.65
C PHE A 21 1.75 3.03 -3.91
N ALA A 22 1.33 1.86 -4.39
CA ALA A 22 1.82 0.55 -3.98
C ALA A 22 2.06 -0.28 -5.23
N HIS A 23 3.33 -0.41 -5.60
CA HIS A 23 3.73 -1.14 -6.80
C HIS A 23 4.08 -2.59 -6.44
N ALA A 24 3.30 -3.56 -6.89
CA ALA A 24 3.59 -4.97 -6.65
C ALA A 24 4.77 -5.43 -7.53
N THR A 25 5.74 -6.15 -6.97
CA THR A 25 6.84 -6.77 -7.74
C THR A 25 6.34 -7.88 -8.65
N SER A 26 5.20 -8.49 -8.32
CA SER A 26 4.52 -9.50 -9.13
C SER A 26 3.03 -9.44 -8.83
N GLY A 27 2.27 -8.85 -9.75
CA GLY A 27 0.81 -8.74 -9.63
C GLY A 27 0.28 -7.32 -9.86
N PRO A 28 -0.99 -7.07 -9.48
CA PRO A 28 -1.64 -5.78 -9.64
C PRO A 28 -1.08 -4.74 -8.66
N SER A 29 -0.81 -3.55 -9.19
CA SER A 29 -0.40 -2.38 -8.41
C SER A 29 -1.61 -1.50 -8.09
N SER A 30 -1.50 -0.69 -7.05
CA SER A 30 -2.58 0.19 -6.59
C SER A 30 -2.07 1.62 -6.36
N THR A 31 -2.96 2.60 -6.51
CA THR A 31 -2.68 4.03 -6.27
C THR A 31 -3.88 4.69 -5.63
N GLY A 32 -3.66 5.70 -4.79
CA GLY A 32 -4.70 6.49 -4.16
C GLY A 32 -4.22 7.90 -3.80
N LYS A 33 -5.15 8.86 -3.70
CA LYS A 33 -4.86 10.21 -3.23
C LYS A 33 -4.65 10.29 -1.72
N SER A 34 -5.08 9.25 -1.00
CA SER A 34 -4.97 9.12 0.44
C SER A 34 -4.54 7.70 0.83
N ILE A 35 -3.96 7.55 2.02
CA ILE A 35 -3.65 6.23 2.62
C ILE A 35 -4.90 5.36 2.67
N GLU A 36 -6.07 5.95 2.97
CA GLU A 36 -7.33 5.22 2.99
C GLU A 36 -7.74 4.62 1.64
N GLU A 37 -7.59 5.37 0.55
CA GLU A 37 -7.88 4.88 -0.80
C GLU A 37 -6.91 3.77 -1.18
N LEU A 38 -5.61 3.99 -0.96
CA LEU A 38 -4.57 3.00 -1.23
C LEU A 38 -4.82 1.70 -0.44
N SER A 39 -5.14 1.82 0.86
CA SER A 39 -5.40 0.70 1.75
C SER A 39 -6.66 -0.07 1.38
N SER A 40 -7.69 0.62 0.88
CA SER A 40 -8.92 -0.02 0.41
C SER A 40 -8.62 -0.91 -0.79
N SER A 41 -7.93 -0.38 -1.80
CA SER A 41 -7.58 -1.17 -2.98
C SER A 41 -6.59 -2.29 -2.65
N LEU A 42 -5.61 -2.06 -1.77
CA LEU A 42 -4.73 -3.14 -1.30
C LEU A 42 -5.47 -4.20 -0.50
N SER A 43 -6.52 -3.83 0.24
CA SER A 43 -7.36 -4.77 0.97
C SER A 43 -8.08 -5.72 0.02
N GLU A 44 -8.62 -5.20 -1.08
CA GLU A 44 -9.26 -6.00 -2.13
C GLU A 44 -8.25 -6.92 -2.85
N LEU A 45 -7.01 -6.46 -3.06
CA LEU A 45 -5.98 -7.23 -3.77
C LEU A 45 -5.35 -8.33 -2.91
N THR A 46 -5.10 -8.04 -1.63
CA THR A 46 -4.35 -8.92 -0.74
C THR A 46 -5.26 -9.74 0.18
N GLY A 47 -6.53 -9.36 0.33
CA GLY A 47 -7.45 -9.92 1.31
C GLY A 47 -7.16 -9.51 2.76
N ILE A 48 -6.16 -8.65 2.99
CA ILE A 48 -5.85 -8.09 4.32
C ILE A 48 -6.87 -7.00 4.64
N LYS A 49 -7.21 -6.80 5.91
CA LYS A 49 -8.13 -5.72 6.29
C LYS A 49 -7.56 -4.35 5.99
N LYS A 50 -8.41 -3.43 5.52
CA LYS A 50 -8.05 -2.03 5.27
C LYS A 50 -7.44 -1.37 6.51
N GLU A 51 -7.95 -1.64 7.72
CA GLU A 51 -7.44 -0.99 8.93
C GLU A 51 -5.98 -1.37 9.23
N ASP A 52 -5.65 -2.66 9.11
CA ASP A 52 -4.28 -3.17 9.30
C ASP A 52 -3.32 -2.58 8.25
N LEU A 53 -3.77 -2.51 6.99
CA LEU A 53 -3.01 -1.90 5.89
C LEU A 53 -2.79 -0.40 6.11
N SER A 54 -3.83 0.32 6.52
CA SER A 54 -3.77 1.76 6.74
C SER A 54 -2.80 2.10 7.88
N ALA A 55 -2.86 1.36 8.98
CA ALA A 55 -1.93 1.52 10.09
C ALA A 55 -0.49 1.21 9.65
N HIS A 56 -0.28 0.12 8.93
CA HIS A 56 1.04 -0.28 8.47
C HIS A 56 1.63 0.73 7.46
N ILE A 57 0.87 1.14 6.44
CA ILE A 57 1.29 2.14 5.46
C ILE A 57 1.61 3.48 6.12
N SER A 58 0.80 3.90 7.09
CA SER A 58 1.06 5.14 7.84
C SER A 58 2.36 5.04 8.64
N ASP A 59 2.64 3.90 9.28
CA ASP A 59 3.87 3.68 10.05
C ASP A 59 5.12 3.72 9.15
N ILE A 60 5.06 3.03 8.01
CA ILE A 60 6.14 2.96 7.03
C ILE A 60 6.47 4.32 6.40
N LEU A 61 5.44 5.11 6.09
CA LEU A 61 5.60 6.43 5.46
C LEU A 61 5.96 7.53 6.48
N SER A 62 5.81 7.26 7.78
CA SER A 62 6.20 8.18 8.86
C SER A 62 7.61 7.93 9.39
N SER A 63 8.28 6.84 8.96
CA SER A 63 9.68 6.49 9.29
C SER A 63 10.65 6.96 8.20
#